data_AF-A0AAU4M3I7-F1
#
_entry.id   AF-A0AAU4M3I7-F1
#
_cell.length_a   1.000
_cell.length_b   1.000
_cell.length_c   1.000
_cell.angle_alpha   90.00
_cell.angle_beta   90.00
_cell.angle_gamma   90.00
#
_symmetry.space_group_name_H-M   'P 1'
#
loop_
_entity.id
_entity.type
_entity.pdbx_description
1 polymer ?
#
loop_
_entity_poly.entity_id
_entity_poly.type
_entity_poly.pdbx_seq_one_letter_code
_entity_poly.pdbx_strand_id
1 'polypeptide(L)'
;MTTPTPQQARILIAAFAVTLMTVLGAAGGYLLDGPVAAAGAGVSTGCGALLGTFLVRGRQARQEAALRGYADGIAHMVLAHTAAYEAAVFPVSGPGAVTPQERQARRTRSYAVAAEEALPHPVRRAAAAALAALDHGNATASREAMQNLFFAVHEETVRP
;
A
#
# COMPACT_ATOMS: atom_id res chain seq x y z
N MET A 1 -1.23 -5.33 -33.75
CA MET A 1 -0.88 -4.08 -33.03
C MET A 1 -0.75 -4.43 -31.55
N THR A 2 0.46 -4.51 -31.03
CA THR A 2 0.70 -4.82 -29.61
C THR A 2 0.49 -3.55 -28.79
N THR A 3 -0.45 -3.58 -27.85
CA THR A 3 -0.66 -2.48 -26.90
C THR A 3 0.55 -2.39 -25.97
N PRO A 4 1.19 -1.22 -25.82
CA PRO A 4 2.34 -1.07 -24.94
C PRO A 4 1.95 -1.33 -23.48
N THR A 5 2.87 -1.89 -22.70
CA THR A 5 2.63 -2.08 -21.26
C THR A 5 2.54 -0.71 -20.56
N PRO A 6 1.87 -0.61 -19.39
CA PRO A 6 1.73 0.65 -18.67
C PRO A 6 3.08 1.33 -18.36
N GLN A 7 4.10 0.51 -18.10
CA GLN A 7 5.47 0.97 -17.87
C GLN A 7 6.10 1.57 -19.13
N GLN A 8 5.93 0.91 -20.29
CA GLN A 8 6.39 1.41 -21.58
C GLN A 8 5.69 2.73 -21.94
N ALA A 9 4.37 2.82 -21.73
CA ALA A 9 3.60 4.03 -21.97
C ALA A 9 4.12 5.22 -21.14
N ARG A 10 4.41 5.01 -19.85
CA ARG A 10 4.96 6.07 -18.96
C ARG A 10 6.37 6.53 -19.38
N ILE A 11 7.22 5.61 -19.87
CA ILE A 11 8.55 5.95 -20.38
C ILE A 11 8.43 6.79 -21.65
N LEU A 12 7.54 6.40 -22.57
CA LEU A 12 7.31 7.12 -23.82
C LEU A 12 6.76 8.53 -23.58
N ILE A 13 5.78 8.69 -22.67
CA ILE A 13 5.24 10.01 -22.31
C ILE A 13 6.32 10.90 -21.71
N ALA A 14 7.13 10.37 -20.78
CA ALA A 14 8.22 11.14 -20.17
C ALA A 14 9.29 11.53 -21.20
N ALA A 15 9.67 10.61 -22.08
CA ALA A 15 10.62 10.88 -23.16
C ALA A 15 10.10 11.96 -24.11
N PHE A 16 8.82 11.89 -24.49
CA PHE A 16 8.16 12.88 -25.34
C PHE A 16 8.10 14.27 -24.68
N ALA A 17 7.77 14.34 -23.39
CA ALA A 17 7.74 15.60 -22.67
C ALA A 17 9.14 16.24 -22.57
N VAL A 18 10.18 15.43 -22.32
CA VAL A 18 11.57 15.91 -22.28
C VAL A 18 12.01 16.41 -23.66
N THR A 19 11.77 15.66 -24.73
CA THR A 19 12.15 16.09 -26.08
C THR A 19 11.40 17.35 -26.50
N LEU A 20 10.11 17.46 -26.19
CA LEU A 20 9.32 18.67 -26.47
C LEU A 20 9.88 19.90 -25.74
N MET A 21 10.23 19.78 -24.45
CA MET A 21 10.81 20.89 -23.68
C MET A 21 12.20 21.29 -24.17
N THR A 22 13.00 20.34 -24.65
CA THR A 22 14.30 20.61 -25.27
C THR A 22 14.13 21.35 -26.60
N VAL A 23 13.20 20.91 -27.46
CA VAL A 23 12.92 21.55 -28.76
C VAL A 23 12.36 22.95 -28.58
N LEU A 24 11.42 23.15 -27.64
CA LEU A 24 10.86 24.46 -27.33
C LEU A 24 11.92 25.41 -26.76
N GLY A 25 12.79 24.92 -25.86
CA GLY A 25 13.91 25.70 -25.32
C GLY A 25 14.89 26.12 -26.42
N ALA A 26 15.26 25.21 -27.31
CA ALA A 26 16.15 25.49 -28.43
C ALA A 26 15.55 26.48 -29.43
N ALA A 27 14.27 26.31 -29.78
CA ALA A 27 13.56 27.22 -30.68
C ALA A 27 13.45 28.64 -30.10
N GLY A 28 13.13 28.75 -28.80
CA GLY A 28 13.08 30.04 -28.09
C GLY A 28 14.45 30.73 -28.02
N GLY A 29 15.51 29.99 -27.71
CA GLY A 29 16.87 30.53 -27.68
C GLY A 29 17.36 30.98 -29.06
N TYR A 30 17.01 30.24 -30.12
CA TYR A 30 17.37 30.61 -31.50
C TYR A 30 16.73 31.92 -31.94
N LEU A 31 15.45 32.14 -31.60
CA LEU A 31 14.69 33.33 -31.98
C LEU A 31 15.19 34.62 -31.30
N LEU A 32 15.76 34.52 -30.09
CA LEU A 32 16.15 35.68 -29.29
C LEU A 32 17.58 36.15 -29.55
N ASP A 33 18.55 35.22 -29.65
CA ASP A 33 19.97 35.59 -29.60
C ASP A 33 20.87 34.62 -30.41
N GLY A 34 20.26 33.85 -31.33
CA GLY A 34 20.97 33.00 -32.29
C GLY A 34 21.39 31.61 -31.77
N PRO A 35 22.26 30.90 -32.52
CA PRO A 35 22.49 29.47 -32.32
C PRO A 35 23.20 29.10 -31.00
N VAL A 36 24.01 30.00 -30.44
CA VAL A 36 24.66 29.77 -29.14
C VAL A 36 23.66 29.83 -27.99
N ALA A 37 22.72 30.79 -28.04
CA ALA A 37 21.63 30.90 -27.08
C ALA A 37 20.63 29.74 -27.22
N ALA A 38 20.39 29.25 -28.44
CA ALA A 38 19.60 28.04 -28.69
C ALA A 38 20.19 26.80 -27.99
N ALA A 39 21.51 26.61 -28.09
CA ALA A 39 22.19 25.48 -27.46
C ALA A 39 22.11 25.57 -25.92
N GLY A 40 22.35 26.75 -25.34
CA GLY A 40 22.25 26.96 -23.90
C GLY A 40 20.83 26.74 -23.36
N ALA A 41 19.84 27.33 -24.02
CA ALA A 41 18.44 27.22 -23.63
C ALA A 41 17.95 25.76 -23.71
N GLY A 42 18.22 25.05 -24.81
CA GLY A 42 17.84 23.65 -24.98
C GLY A 42 18.49 22.70 -23.97
N VAL A 43 19.77 22.88 -23.65
CA VAL A 43 20.45 22.07 -22.62
C VAL A 43 19.85 22.34 -21.24
N SER A 44 19.60 23.60 -20.89
CA SER A 44 19.05 23.96 -19.58
C SER A 44 17.62 23.42 -19.36
N THR A 45 16.74 23.52 -20.37
CA THR A 45 15.37 23.00 -20.27
C THR A 45 15.34 21.48 -20.31
N GLY A 46 16.18 20.85 -21.12
CA GLY A 46 16.35 19.40 -21.16
C GLY A 46 16.83 18.83 -19.82
N CYS A 47 17.87 19.42 -19.22
CA CYS A 47 18.34 19.04 -17.89
C CYS A 47 17.29 19.27 -16.81
N GLY A 48 16.58 20.40 -16.84
CA GLY A 48 15.48 20.70 -15.91
C GLY A 48 14.34 19.69 -16.00
N ALA A 49 13.93 19.29 -17.21
CA ALA A 49 12.89 18.30 -17.43
C ALA A 49 13.30 16.90 -16.94
N LEU A 50 14.57 16.51 -17.14
CA LEU A 50 15.11 15.25 -16.63
C LEU A 50 15.16 15.23 -15.09
N LEU A 51 15.68 16.29 -14.46
CA LEU A 51 15.73 16.41 -13.00
C LEU A 51 14.32 16.43 -12.39
N GLY A 52 13.40 17.19 -12.98
CA GLY A 52 12.01 17.24 -12.55
C GLY A 52 11.35 15.87 -12.62
N THR A 53 11.54 15.15 -13.72
CA THR A 53 11.00 13.78 -13.89
C THR A 53 11.57 12.82 -12.85
N PHE A 54 12.88 12.90 -12.56
CA PHE A 54 13.52 12.05 -11.57
C PHE A 54 13.01 12.32 -10.15
N LEU A 55 12.88 13.60 -9.77
CA LEU A 55 12.37 13.99 -8.45
C LEU A 55 10.90 13.59 -8.24
N VAL A 56 10.04 13.81 -9.25
CA VAL A 56 8.63 13.39 -9.18
C VAL A 56 8.50 11.88 -9.05
N ARG A 57 9.29 11.11 -9.82
CA ARG A 57 9.34 9.65 -9.70
C ARG A 57 9.76 9.20 -8.32
N GLY A 58 10.81 9.80 -7.76
CA GLY A 58 11.27 9.49 -6.40
C GLY A 58 10.20 9.76 -5.34
N ARG A 59 9.40 10.83 -5.49
CA ARG A 59 8.29 11.14 -4.58
C ARG A 59 7.14 10.15 -4.71
N GLN A 60 6.75 9.81 -5.94
CA GLN A 60 5.68 8.83 -6.18
C GLN A 60 6.04 7.45 -5.64
N ALA A 61 7.27 6.97 -5.91
CA ALA A 61 7.73 5.68 -5.39
C ALA A 61 7.75 5.66 -3.85
N ARG A 62 8.13 6.76 -3.19
CA ARG A 62 8.06 6.88 -1.72
C ARG A 62 6.63 6.90 -1.20
N GLN A 63 5.71 7.57 -1.88
CA GLN A 63 4.30 7.59 -1.51
C GLN A 63 3.65 6.22 -1.66
N GLU A 64 3.90 5.53 -2.77
CA GLU A 64 3.44 4.17 -3.01
C GLU A 64 4.00 3.22 -1.94
N ALA A 65 5.31 3.31 -1.63
CA ALA A 65 5.92 2.54 -0.56
C ALA A 65 5.33 2.84 0.82
N ALA A 66 5.01 4.11 1.12
CA ALA A 66 4.40 4.50 2.39
C ALA A 66 2.96 3.97 2.51
N LEU A 67 2.16 4.06 1.45
CA LEU A 67 0.80 3.50 1.41
C LEU A 67 0.82 1.99 1.58
N ARG A 68 1.76 1.31 0.92
CA ARG A 68 1.95 -0.14 1.04
C ARG A 68 2.36 -0.54 2.45
N GLY A 69 3.39 0.12 3.00
CA GLY A 69 3.83 -0.14 4.37
C GLY A 69 2.75 0.15 5.43
N TYR A 70 1.88 1.12 5.17
CA TYR A 70 0.72 1.38 6.01
C TYR A 70 -0.32 0.25 5.93
N ALA A 71 -0.66 -0.21 4.72
CA ALA A 71 -1.58 -1.33 4.52
C ALA A 71 -1.05 -2.64 5.14
N ASP A 72 0.24 -2.94 4.96
CA ASP A 72 0.92 -4.09 5.58
C ASP A 72 0.89 -3.98 7.11
N GLY A 73 1.18 -2.77 7.63
CA GLY A 73 1.12 -2.49 9.06
C GLY A 73 -0.27 -2.76 9.66
N ILE A 74 -1.33 -2.29 9.01
CA ILE A 74 -2.71 -2.53 9.46
C ILE A 74 -3.08 -4.01 9.34
N ALA A 75 -2.67 -4.71 8.28
CA ALA A 75 -2.92 -6.14 8.11
C ALA A 75 -2.33 -6.96 9.27
N HIS A 76 -1.08 -6.69 9.66
CA HIS A 76 -0.48 -7.31 10.84
C HIS A 76 -1.16 -6.90 12.16
N MET A 77 -1.59 -5.63 12.26
CA MET A 77 -2.29 -5.14 13.45
C MET A 77 -3.63 -5.88 13.67
N VAL A 78 -4.39 -6.12 12.60
CA VAL A 78 -5.65 -6.90 12.64
C VAL A 78 -5.39 -8.33 13.11
N LEU A 79 -4.36 -9.00 12.57
CA LEU A 79 -4.00 -10.34 12.99
C LEU A 79 -3.65 -10.38 14.49
N ALA A 80 -2.82 -9.45 14.96
CA ALA A 80 -2.42 -9.37 16.36
C ALA A 80 -3.61 -9.12 17.31
N HIS A 81 -4.52 -8.20 16.95
CA HIS A 81 -5.72 -7.93 17.75
C HIS A 81 -6.70 -9.10 17.73
N THR A 82 -6.86 -9.78 16.60
CA THR A 82 -7.74 -10.95 16.50
C THR A 82 -7.18 -12.11 17.34
N ALA A 83 -5.87 -12.35 17.31
CA ALA A 83 -5.21 -13.33 18.18
C ALA A 83 -5.32 -12.97 19.68
N ALA A 84 -5.24 -11.68 20.03
CA ALA A 84 -5.45 -11.24 21.40
C ALA A 84 -6.90 -11.50 21.89
N TYR A 85 -7.88 -11.40 20.99
CA TYR A 85 -9.26 -11.77 21.27
C TYR A 85 -9.43 -13.29 21.34
N GLU A 86 -8.81 -14.06 20.45
CA GLU A 86 -8.77 -15.53 20.53
C GLU A 86 -8.27 -16.01 21.89
N ALA A 87 -7.16 -15.45 22.38
CA ALA A 87 -6.61 -15.77 23.69
C ALA A 87 -7.54 -15.37 24.87
N ALA A 88 -8.51 -14.48 24.64
CA ALA A 88 -9.53 -14.11 25.63
C ALA A 88 -10.76 -15.03 25.60
N VAL A 89 -11.07 -15.58 24.42
CA VAL A 89 -12.14 -16.57 24.23
C VAL A 89 -11.69 -17.94 24.71
N PHE A 90 -10.45 -18.33 24.40
CA PHE A 90 -9.83 -19.62 24.73
C PHE A 90 -8.57 -19.44 25.61
N PRO A 91 -8.73 -18.97 26.86
CA PRO A 91 -7.59 -18.74 27.74
C PRO A 91 -6.89 -20.05 28.13
N VAL A 92 -5.57 -20.10 27.92
CA VAL A 92 -4.73 -21.25 28.31
C VAL A 92 -4.69 -21.44 29.83
N SER A 93 -4.79 -20.34 30.58
CA SER A 93 -4.79 -20.33 32.06
C SER A 93 -6.07 -20.91 32.69
N GLY A 94 -7.05 -21.33 31.88
CA GLY A 94 -8.27 -21.99 32.34
C GLY A 94 -9.51 -21.08 32.39
N PRO A 95 -10.68 -21.67 32.72
CA PRO A 95 -11.95 -20.94 32.78
C PRO A 95 -11.91 -19.80 33.81
N GLY A 96 -12.42 -18.63 33.44
CA GLY A 96 -12.45 -17.46 34.33
C GLY A 96 -11.14 -16.65 34.41
N ALA A 97 -10.07 -17.08 33.74
CA ALA A 97 -8.81 -16.34 33.70
C ALA A 97 -8.90 -14.98 32.99
N VAL A 98 -9.95 -14.77 32.19
CA VAL A 98 -10.27 -13.50 31.55
C VAL A 98 -11.70 -13.14 31.90
N THR A 99 -11.88 -11.96 32.48
CA THR A 99 -13.19 -11.46 32.87
C THR A 99 -14.07 -11.18 31.63
N PRO A 100 -15.40 -11.20 31.77
CA PRO A 100 -16.30 -10.82 30.68
C PRO A 100 -16.01 -9.42 30.14
N GLN A 101 -15.64 -8.48 31.01
CA GLN A 101 -15.31 -7.11 30.63
C GLN A 101 -14.03 -7.03 29.79
N GLU A 102 -12.98 -7.74 30.18
CA GLU A 102 -11.74 -7.81 29.39
C GLU A 102 -11.96 -8.47 28.04
N ARG A 103 -12.77 -9.54 27.99
CA ARG A 103 -13.15 -10.20 26.74
C ARG A 103 -13.91 -9.23 25.82
N GLN A 104 -14.88 -8.50 26.36
CA GLN A 104 -15.65 -7.52 25.59
C GLN A 104 -14.79 -6.35 25.09
N ALA A 105 -13.83 -5.89 25.90
CA ALA A 105 -12.91 -4.83 25.49
C ALA A 105 -12.02 -5.29 24.32
N ARG A 106 -11.50 -6.52 24.39
CA ARG A 106 -10.70 -7.11 23.30
C ARG A 106 -11.54 -7.32 22.05
N ARG A 107 -12.75 -7.87 22.18
CA ARG A 107 -13.72 -8.00 21.07
C ARG A 107 -13.92 -6.66 20.36
N THR A 108 -14.26 -5.63 21.13
CA THR A 108 -14.52 -4.27 20.60
C THR A 108 -13.32 -3.73 19.84
N ARG A 109 -12.12 -3.88 20.40
CA ARG A 109 -10.89 -3.43 19.75
C ARG A 109 -10.60 -4.20 18.46
N SER A 110 -10.77 -5.53 18.45
CA SER A 110 -10.52 -6.33 17.25
C SER A 110 -11.50 -6.02 16.12
N TYR A 111 -12.78 -5.79 16.43
CA TYR A 111 -13.75 -5.32 15.44
C TYR A 111 -13.44 -3.91 14.92
N ALA A 112 -13.00 -3.00 15.79
CA ALA A 112 -12.61 -1.65 15.36
C ALA A 112 -11.43 -1.69 14.36
N VAL A 113 -10.39 -2.46 14.66
CA VAL A 113 -9.22 -2.57 13.75
C VAL A 113 -9.58 -3.31 12.45
N ALA A 114 -10.48 -4.31 12.50
CA ALA A 114 -10.96 -5.00 11.29
C ALA A 114 -11.84 -4.11 10.39
N ALA A 115 -12.40 -3.03 10.93
CA ALA A 115 -13.22 -2.07 10.19
C ALA A 115 -12.41 -0.96 9.50
N GLU A 116 -11.09 -0.90 9.70
CA GLU A 116 -10.21 0.09 9.09
C GLU A 116 -10.32 0.08 7.56
N GLU A 117 -10.52 1.26 6.96
CA GLU A 117 -10.77 1.39 5.52
C GLU A 117 -9.57 0.98 4.68
N ALA A 118 -8.37 1.28 5.19
CA ALA A 118 -7.10 0.96 4.56
C ALA A 118 -6.77 -0.54 4.57
N LEU A 119 -7.58 -1.37 5.23
CA LEU A 119 -7.36 -2.81 5.28
C LEU A 119 -7.65 -3.46 3.91
N PRO A 120 -6.69 -4.21 3.35
CA PRO A 120 -6.90 -4.95 2.10
C PRO A 120 -8.13 -5.86 2.17
N HIS A 121 -8.94 -5.85 1.12
CA HIS A 121 -10.23 -6.54 1.10
C HIS A 121 -10.15 -8.04 1.46
N PRO A 122 -9.16 -8.83 0.96
CA PRO A 122 -9.00 -10.22 1.34
C PRO A 122 -8.78 -10.41 2.85
N VAL A 123 -7.93 -9.57 3.45
CA VAL A 123 -7.61 -9.60 4.88
C VAL A 123 -8.84 -9.21 5.71
N ARG A 124 -9.56 -8.15 5.31
CA ARG A 124 -10.81 -7.72 5.97
C ARG A 124 -11.86 -8.82 6.00
N ARG A 125 -12.04 -9.53 4.89
CA ARG A 125 -12.99 -10.65 4.79
C ARG A 125 -12.58 -11.82 5.69
N ALA A 126 -11.29 -12.19 5.68
CA ALA A 126 -10.77 -13.24 6.55
C ALA A 126 -10.88 -12.88 8.03
N ALA A 127 -10.62 -11.61 8.39
CA ALA A 127 -10.74 -11.11 9.74
C ALA A 127 -12.19 -11.15 10.23
N ALA A 128 -13.16 -10.75 9.39
CA ALA A 128 -14.57 -10.85 9.72
C ALA A 128 -14.99 -12.31 9.97
N ALA A 129 -14.51 -13.26 9.17
CA ALA A 129 -14.77 -14.69 9.37
C ALA A 129 -14.16 -15.21 10.67
N ALA A 130 -12.92 -14.82 10.98
CA ALA A 130 -12.25 -15.19 12.23
C ALA A 130 -12.99 -14.63 13.46
N LEU A 131 -13.35 -13.35 13.46
CA LEU A 131 -14.11 -12.73 14.54
C LEU A 131 -15.48 -13.36 14.74
N ALA A 132 -16.17 -13.70 13.64
CA ALA A 132 -17.43 -14.43 13.72
C ALA A 132 -17.24 -15.82 14.35
N ALA A 133 -16.22 -16.58 13.91
CA ALA A 133 -15.93 -17.90 14.48
C ALA A 133 -15.60 -17.84 15.98
N LEU A 134 -14.82 -16.83 16.40
CA LEU A 134 -14.51 -16.56 17.81
C LEU A 134 -15.76 -16.25 18.64
N ASP A 135 -16.68 -15.45 18.11
CA ASP A 135 -17.95 -15.14 18.77
C ASP A 135 -18.85 -16.38 18.95
N HIS A 136 -18.73 -17.38 18.07
CA HIS A 136 -19.45 -18.66 18.21
C HIS A 136 -18.81 -19.61 19.24
N GLY A 137 -17.58 -19.34 19.70
CA GLY A 137 -16.91 -20.12 20.74
C GLY A 137 -16.48 -21.55 20.35
N ASN A 138 -16.51 -21.90 19.06
CA ASN A 138 -16.04 -23.19 18.57
C ASN A 138 -14.52 -23.12 18.32
N ALA A 139 -13.73 -23.79 19.15
CA ALA A 139 -12.27 -23.75 19.09
C ALA A 139 -11.69 -24.26 17.77
N THR A 140 -12.25 -25.32 17.19
CA THR A 140 -11.77 -25.90 15.93
C THR A 140 -12.03 -24.95 14.76
N ALA A 141 -13.27 -24.46 14.65
CA ALA A 141 -13.64 -23.50 13.60
C ALA A 141 -12.89 -22.17 13.74
N SER A 142 -12.68 -21.71 14.98
CA SER A 142 -11.89 -20.51 15.27
C SER A 142 -10.45 -20.66 14.82
N ARG A 143 -9.82 -21.81 15.09
CA ARG A 143 -8.44 -22.07 14.67
C ARG A 143 -8.29 -22.08 13.15
N GLU A 144 -9.23 -22.71 12.45
CA GLU A 144 -9.24 -22.72 10.98
C GLU A 144 -9.40 -21.28 10.43
N ALA A 145 -10.33 -20.51 10.97
CA ALA A 145 -10.53 -19.13 10.54
C ALA A 145 -9.32 -18.22 10.85
N MET A 146 -8.64 -18.43 11.98
CA MET A 146 -7.39 -17.75 12.33
C MET A 146 -6.24 -18.12 11.39
N GLN A 147 -6.14 -19.39 10.97
CA GLN A 147 -5.17 -19.80 9.94
C GLN A 147 -5.45 -19.14 8.60
N ASN A 148 -6.72 -19.06 8.19
CA ASN A 148 -7.11 -18.36 6.97
C ASN A 148 -6.78 -16.86 7.03
N LEU A 149 -6.97 -16.22 8.19
CA LEU A 149 -6.54 -14.84 8.41
C LEU A 149 -5.02 -14.69 8.30
N PHE A 150 -4.26 -15.60 8.90
CA PHE A 150 -2.80 -15.61 8.79
C PHE A 150 -2.34 -15.72 7.34
N PHE A 151 -2.91 -16.65 6.56
CA PHE A 151 -2.59 -16.79 5.13
C PHE A 151 -2.97 -15.56 4.32
N ALA A 152 -4.14 -14.97 4.55
CA ALA A 152 -4.56 -13.76 3.87
C ALA A 152 -3.61 -12.58 4.13
N VAL A 153 -3.10 -12.44 5.36
CA VAL A 153 -2.09 -11.41 5.70
C VAL A 153 -0.77 -11.72 5.00
N HIS A 154 -0.31 -12.98 5.04
CA HIS A 154 0.96 -13.36 4.42
C HIS A 154 0.96 -13.18 2.89
N GLU A 155 -0.12 -13.58 2.22
CA GLU A 155 -0.28 -13.40 0.78
C GLU A 155 -0.27 -11.92 0.37
N GLU A 156 -0.88 -11.05 1.16
CA GLU A 156 -0.89 -9.61 0.90
C GLU A 156 0.51 -9.01 1.03
N THR A 157 1.28 -9.42 2.05
CA THR A 157 2.67 -8.98 2.25
C THR A 157 3.63 -9.47 1.17
N VAL A 158 3.43 -10.70 0.67
CA VAL A 158 4.31 -11.32 -0.34
C VAL A 158 3.96 -10.90 -1.77
N ARG A 159 2.79 -10.28 -1.98
CA ARG A 159 2.38 -9.77 -3.29
C ARG A 159 3.46 -8.80 -3.83
N PRO A 160 3.87 -8.90 -5.11
CA PRO A 160 4.85 -7.98 -5.69
C PRO A 160 4.31 -6.56 -5.85
#